data_AF-A0A2E5PM05-F1
#
_entry.id   AF-A0A2E5PM05-F1
#
_cell.length_a   1.000
_cell.length_b   1.000
_cell.length_c   1.000
_cell.angle_alpha   90.00
_cell.angle_beta   90.00
_cell.angle_gamma   90.00
#
_symmetry.space_group_name_H-M   'P 1'
#
loop_
_entity.id
_entity.type
_entity.pdbx_description
1 polymer ?
#
loop_
_entity_poly.entity_id
_entity_poly.type
_entity_poly.pdbx_seq_one_letter_code
_entity_poly.pdbx_strand_id
1 'polypeptide(L)'
;MPDNSEWVEHLGTLLNGALDIWRVDGTVTCNTAECTLRTSKASICVARVTDDGDPYWEVILQDSDLPPLPFGGIQGMLRAVREAVGVDEAGTRLVIGPRADC
;
A
#
# COMPACT_ATOMS: atom_id res chain seq x y z
N MET A 1 2.89 4.14 -25.32
CA MET A 1 3.03 4.15 -23.86
C MET A 1 2.51 2.81 -23.38
N PRO A 2 3.25 2.05 -22.55
CA PRO A 2 2.74 0.79 -22.01
C PRO A 2 1.40 1.06 -21.32
N ASP A 3 0.47 0.12 -21.45
CA ASP A 3 -0.87 0.27 -20.92
C ASP A 3 -0.79 0.32 -19.39
N ASN A 4 -0.99 1.51 -18.82
CA ASN A 4 -0.88 1.71 -17.38
C ASN A 4 -1.97 0.96 -16.60
N SER A 5 -2.98 0.38 -17.27
CA SER A 5 -4.05 -0.35 -16.59
C SER A 5 -3.59 -1.67 -15.95
N GLU A 6 -2.70 -2.44 -16.60
CA GLU A 6 -2.29 -3.77 -16.11
C GLU A 6 -1.57 -3.70 -14.75
N TRP A 7 -0.73 -2.68 -14.55
CA TRP A 7 -0.03 -2.55 -13.28
C TRP A 7 -0.95 -2.00 -12.19
N VAL A 8 -1.95 -1.19 -12.53
CA VAL A 8 -2.89 -0.65 -11.54
C VAL A 8 -3.80 -1.74 -11.00
N GLU A 9 -4.29 -2.65 -11.84
CA GLU A 9 -5.03 -3.84 -11.37
C GLU A 9 -4.18 -4.70 -10.42
N HIS A 10 -2.91 -4.87 -10.76
CA HIS A 10 -1.97 -5.59 -9.90
C HIS A 10 -1.72 -4.84 -8.57
N LEU A 11 -1.55 -3.52 -8.62
CA LEU A 11 -1.40 -2.69 -7.42
C LEU A 11 -2.63 -2.78 -6.53
N GLY A 12 -3.83 -2.70 -7.10
CA GLY A 12 -5.08 -2.84 -6.37
C GLY A 12 -5.17 -4.18 -5.64
N THR A 13 -4.77 -5.26 -6.31
CA THR A 13 -4.72 -6.60 -5.70
C THR A 13 -3.69 -6.67 -4.57
N LEU A 14 -2.50 -6.11 -4.77
CA LEU A 14 -1.44 -6.07 -3.75
C LEU A 14 -1.88 -5.30 -2.50
N LEU A 15 -2.48 -4.12 -2.67
CA LEU A 15 -2.93 -3.29 -1.56
C LEU A 15 -4.08 -3.94 -0.79
N ASN A 16 -5.06 -4.54 -1.49
CA ASN A 16 -6.14 -5.29 -0.84
C ASN A 16 -5.61 -6.50 -0.07
N GLY A 17 -4.70 -7.29 -0.66
CA GLY A 17 -4.08 -8.42 0.03
C GLY A 17 -3.25 -8.00 1.23
N ALA A 18 -2.56 -6.86 1.15
CA ALA A 18 -1.81 -6.31 2.27
C ALA A 18 -2.74 -5.89 3.43
N LEU A 19 -3.84 -5.20 3.14
CA LEU A 19 -4.85 -4.85 4.15
C LEU A 19 -5.42 -6.09 4.86
N ASP A 20 -5.74 -7.13 4.11
CA ASP A 20 -6.23 -8.41 4.66
C ASP A 20 -5.20 -9.06 5.61
N ILE A 21 -3.94 -9.15 5.16
CA ILE A 21 -2.84 -9.70 5.97
C ILE A 21 -2.61 -8.89 7.25
N TRP A 22 -2.68 -7.56 7.16
CA TRP A 22 -2.52 -6.66 8.31
C TRP A 22 -3.79 -6.54 9.17
N ARG A 23 -4.90 -7.15 8.74
CA ARG A 23 -6.21 -7.07 9.38
C ARG A 23 -6.67 -5.64 9.60
N VAL A 24 -6.47 -4.80 8.59
CA VAL A 24 -6.87 -3.40 8.59
C VAL A 24 -8.14 -3.24 7.76
N ASP A 25 -9.20 -2.79 8.41
CA ASP A 25 -10.43 -2.40 7.70
C ASP A 25 -10.17 -1.17 6.83
N GLY A 26 -10.30 -1.36 5.51
CA GLY A 26 -10.08 -0.30 4.54
C GLY A 26 -10.63 -0.66 3.17
N THR A 27 -10.69 0.34 2.32
CA THR A 27 -11.14 0.20 0.92
C THR A 27 -10.04 0.69 0.00
N VAL A 28 -9.73 -0.09 -1.03
CA VAL A 28 -8.82 0.31 -2.11
C VAL A 28 -9.65 0.63 -3.34
N THR A 29 -9.47 1.83 -3.88
CA THR A 29 -10.08 2.28 -5.14
C THR A 29 -8.97 2.70 -6.09
N CYS A 30 -8.98 2.20 -7.32
CA CYS A 30 -7.95 2.53 -8.29
C CYS A 30 -8.54 3.24 -9.51
N ASN A 31 -7.77 4.15 -10.10
CA ASN A 31 -8.06 4.77 -11.40
C ASN A 31 -7.08 4.21 -12.44
N THR A 32 -6.85 4.90 -13.57
CA THR A 32 -5.93 4.42 -14.62
C THR A 32 -4.44 4.66 -14.32
N ALA A 33 -4.11 5.34 -13.23
CA ALA A 33 -2.76 5.81 -12.93
C ALA A 33 -2.32 5.67 -11.46
N GLU A 34 -3.23 5.39 -10.53
CA GLU A 34 -2.94 5.26 -9.11
C GLU A 34 -4.04 4.46 -8.37
N CYS A 35 -3.72 4.04 -7.14
CA CYS A 35 -4.69 3.49 -6.20
C CYS A 35 -4.74 4.34 -4.93
N THR A 36 -5.96 4.67 -4.51
CA THR A 36 -6.24 5.29 -3.21
C THR A 36 -6.71 4.23 -2.23
N LEU A 37 -6.01 4.12 -1.11
CA LEU A 37 -6.35 3.31 0.04
C LEU A 37 -6.95 4.22 1.12
N ARG A 38 -8.14 3.90 1.60
CA ARG A 38 -8.79 4.62 2.70
C ARG A 38 -9.04 3.69 3.87
N THR A 39 -8.63 4.11 5.04
CA THR A 39 -8.92 3.47 6.33
C THR A 39 -9.56 4.48 7.28
N SER A 40 -9.94 4.05 8.47
CA SER A 40 -10.38 4.97 9.53
C SER A 40 -9.29 5.92 10.03
N LYS A 41 -8.00 5.63 9.75
CA LYS A 41 -6.85 6.39 10.25
C LYS A 41 -6.18 7.26 9.19
N ALA A 42 -6.24 6.87 7.91
CA ALA A 42 -5.47 7.50 6.85
C ALA A 42 -6.11 7.32 5.47
N SER A 43 -5.94 8.33 4.61
CA SER A 43 -6.15 8.27 3.16
C SER A 43 -4.79 8.34 2.45
N ILE A 44 -4.43 7.27 1.74
CA ILE A 44 -3.11 7.09 1.13
C ILE A 44 -3.29 6.90 -0.38
N CYS A 45 -2.57 7.68 -1.17
CA CYS A 45 -2.45 7.46 -2.60
C CYS A 45 -1.15 6.74 -2.92
N VAL A 46 -1.22 5.73 -3.79
CA VAL A 46 -0.06 5.00 -4.29
C VAL A 46 -0.07 5.02 -5.80
N ALA A 47 0.97 5.56 -6.39
CA ALA A 47 1.13 5.66 -7.83
C ALA A 47 2.45 5.04 -8.27
N ARG A 48 2.50 4.57 -9.51
CA ARG A 48 3.76 4.19 -10.15
C ARG A 48 4.18 5.32 -11.06
N VAL A 49 5.32 5.93 -10.78
CA VAL A 49 5.90 6.97 -11.62
C VAL A 49 7.00 6.36 -12.47
N THR A 50 7.03 6.76 -13.74
CA THR A 50 8.07 6.38 -14.68
C THR A 50 8.69 7.67 -15.19
N ASP A 51 9.75 8.13 -14.53
CA ASP A 51 10.50 9.33 -14.92
C ASP A 51 11.92 8.91 -15.35
N ASP A 52 12.34 9.38 -16.52
CA ASP A 52 13.70 9.29 -17.10
C ASP A 52 14.50 7.96 -17.00
N GLY A 53 13.85 6.82 -16.79
CA GLY A 53 14.47 5.49 -16.98
C GLY A 53 13.93 4.38 -16.10
N ASP A 54 13.83 4.61 -14.79
CA ASP A 54 13.48 3.56 -13.82
C ASP A 54 12.13 3.82 -13.15
N PRO A 55 11.20 2.84 -13.18
CA PRO A 55 9.93 2.97 -12.51
C PRO A 55 10.09 2.95 -11.00
N TYR A 56 9.50 3.92 -10.31
CA TYR A 56 9.42 3.96 -8.85
C TYR A 56 7.95 4.09 -8.39
N TRP A 57 7.72 3.83 -7.10
CA TRP A 57 6.43 3.99 -6.46
C TRP A 57 6.41 5.27 -5.64
N GLU A 58 5.36 6.06 -5.77
CA GLU A 58 5.09 7.17 -4.87
C GLU A 58 4.01 6.79 -3.87
N VAL A 59 4.23 7.12 -2.60
CA VAL A 59 3.22 7.03 -1.55
C VAL A 59 2.96 8.44 -1.02
N ILE A 60 1.70 8.85 -1.07
CA ILE A 60 1.23 10.18 -0.71
C ILE A 60 0.18 10.03 0.38
N LEU A 61 0.40 10.64 1.54
CA LEU A 61 -0.62 10.73 2.59
C LEU A 61 -1.48 11.97 2.30
N GLN A 62 -2.74 11.77 1.89
CA GLN A 62 -3.57 12.86 1.36
C GLN A 62 -3.91 13.94 2.40
N ASP A 63 -3.91 13.59 3.68
CA ASP A 63 -4.22 14.49 4.79
C ASP A 63 -2.96 15.07 5.46
N SER A 64 -1.81 15.02 4.77
CA SER A 64 -0.52 15.45 5.29
C SER A 64 0.18 16.43 4.36
N ASP A 65 0.85 17.43 4.94
CA ASP A 65 1.77 18.33 4.23
C ASP A 65 3.12 17.66 3.88
N LEU A 66 3.26 16.36 4.12
CA LEU A 66 4.46 15.61 3.80
C LEU A 66 4.61 15.44 2.29
N PRO A 67 5.83 15.61 1.74
CA PRO A 67 6.07 15.38 0.33
C PRO A 67 5.87 13.90 -0.02
N PRO A 68 5.53 13.58 -1.30
CA PRO A 68 5.51 12.21 -1.80
C PRO A 68 6.81 11.48 -1.49
N LEU A 69 6.71 10.24 -1.02
CA LEU A 69 7.88 9.41 -0.74
C LEU A 69 8.15 8.46 -1.92
N PRO A 70 9.32 8.54 -2.58
CA PRO A 70 9.67 7.64 -3.68
C PRO A 70 10.27 6.33 -3.17
N PHE A 71 9.85 5.21 -3.76
CA PHE A 71 10.34 3.86 -3.45
C PHE A 71 10.68 3.09 -4.70
N GLY A 72 11.92 2.61 -4.82
CA GLY A 72 12.38 1.79 -5.95
C GLY A 72 11.79 0.37 -6.00
N GLY A 73 10.96 -0.03 -5.04
CA GLY A 73 10.41 -1.39 -4.99
C GLY A 73 9.15 -1.53 -4.15
N ILE A 74 8.37 -2.56 -4.48
CA ILE A 74 7.05 -2.86 -3.87
C ILE A 74 7.16 -3.03 -2.35
N GLN A 75 8.24 -3.65 -1.85
CA GLN A 75 8.42 -3.88 -0.41
C GLN A 75 8.60 -2.57 0.38
N GLY A 76 9.30 -1.58 -0.19
CA GLY A 76 9.47 -0.26 0.42
C GLY A 76 8.14 0.49 0.45
N MET A 77 7.43 0.49 -0.69
CA MET A 77 6.09 1.06 -0.80
C MET A 77 5.11 0.46 0.22
N LEU A 78 5.03 -0.88 0.31
CA LEU A 78 4.12 -1.55 1.25
C LEU A 78 4.49 -1.26 2.71
N ARG A 79 5.78 -1.14 3.04
CA ARG A 79 6.19 -0.73 4.39
C ARG A 79 5.66 0.66 4.74
N ALA A 80 5.82 1.64 3.85
CA ALA A 80 5.34 2.99 4.08
C ALA A 80 3.81 3.06 4.19
N VAL A 81 3.08 2.30 3.35
CA VAL A 81 1.62 2.18 3.47
C VAL A 81 1.24 1.58 4.82
N ARG A 82 1.93 0.51 5.27
CA ARG A 82 1.70 -0.15 6.56
C ARG A 82 1.89 0.79 7.75
N GLU A 83 2.97 1.58 7.73
CA GLU A 83 3.25 2.60 8.75
C GLU A 83 2.15 3.67 8.76
N ALA A 84 1.74 4.15 7.59
CA ALA A 84 0.72 5.19 7.45
C ALA A 84 -0.68 4.74 7.88
N VAL A 85 -1.06 3.47 7.69
CA VAL A 85 -2.31 2.92 8.26
C VAL A 85 -2.20 2.57 9.75
N GLY A 86 -1.06 2.89 10.38
CA GLY A 86 -0.87 2.78 11.83
C GLY A 86 -0.86 1.34 12.33
N VAL A 87 -0.25 0.42 11.56
CA VAL A 87 -0.01 -0.97 11.99
C VAL A 87 1.18 -1.06 12.96
N ASP A 88 1.98 0.00 13.12
CA ASP A 88 3.22 -0.04 13.93
C ASP A 88 3.07 0.36 15.41
N GLU A 89 1.93 0.87 15.90
CA GLU A 89 1.88 1.37 17.30
C GLU A 89 0.97 0.64 18.31
N ALA A 90 0.23 -0.41 17.96
CA ALA A 90 -0.42 -1.22 18.99
C ALA A 90 -0.81 -2.63 18.52
N GLY A 91 -0.06 -3.64 18.97
CA GLY A 91 -0.70 -4.86 19.47
C GLY A 91 -0.98 -6.01 18.50
N THR A 92 -0.50 -6.03 17.27
CA THR A 92 -0.52 -7.29 16.47
C THR A 92 0.77 -8.08 16.69
N ARG A 93 0.95 -8.58 17.92
CA ARG A 93 1.86 -9.71 18.16
C ARG A 93 1.26 -10.89 17.39
N LEU A 94 1.85 -11.22 16.24
CA LEU A 94 1.57 -12.45 15.52
C LEU A 94 1.82 -13.62 16.49
N VAL A 95 0.77 -14.14 17.13
CA VAL A 95 0.87 -15.38 17.89
C VAL A 95 0.91 -16.49 16.84
N ILE A 96 2.11 -16.86 16.42
CA ILE A 96 2.34 -18.16 15.78
C ILE A 96 2.17 -19.19 16.89
N GLY A 97 0.93 -19.59 17.17
CA GLY A 97 0.67 -20.81 17.91
C GLY A 97 1.11 -21.99 17.05
N PRO A 98 1.72 -23.04 17.62
CA PRO A 98 1.92 -24.27 16.87
C PRO A 98 0.55 -24.70 16.34
N ARG A 99 0.52 -25.01 15.05
CA ARG A 99 -0.60 -25.66 14.36
C ARG A 99 -1.19 -26.71 15.30
N ALA A 100 -2.46 -26.56 15.68
CA ALA A 100 -3.18 -27.63 16.35
C ALA A 100 -3.34 -28.74 15.30
N ASP A 101 -2.44 -29.73 15.35
CA ASP A 101 -2.64 -31.04 14.77
C ASP A 101 -3.80 -31.73 15.52
N CYS A 102 -4.81 -32.14 14.76
CA CYS A 102 -5.93 -33.04 15.11
C CYS A 102 -6.99 -32.53 16.09
#